data_AF-A0A1E2V868-F1
#
_entry.id   AF-A0A1E2V868-F1
#
_cell.length_a   1.000
_cell.length_b   1.000
_cell.length_c   1.000
_cell.angle_alpha   90.00
_cell.angle_beta   90.00
_cell.angle_gamma   90.00
#
_symmetry.space_group_name_H-M   'P 1'
#
loop_
_entity.id
_entity.type
_entity.pdbx_description
1 polymer ?
#
loop_
_entity_poly.entity_id
_entity_poly.type
_entity_poly.pdbx_seq_one_letter_code
_entity_poly.pdbx_strand_id
1 'polypeptide(L)'
;MSTKLLRNRDIFNYILEYDTSTGPLNEVSALNVPEKKIEKLGNYIKLDKIYYGVYATPDGPCFFFNNQKILLNDPKVKFEHSKGKEQHYFRLTYNGEIKIDLKYDHWDDIDIDPWAEEDFIDFFIWLTKSSGNQEFISMWTE
;
A
#
# COMPACT_ATOMS: atom_id res chain seq x y z
N MET A 1 1.94 -11.76 18.37
CA MET A 1 2.06 -10.39 17.81
C MET A 1 3.20 -10.44 16.83
N SER A 2 2.94 -10.11 15.56
CA SER A 2 3.96 -10.10 14.51
C SER A 2 4.10 -8.66 14.04
N THR A 3 5.30 -8.09 14.17
CA THR A 3 5.60 -6.74 13.73
C THR A 3 6.28 -6.79 12.37
N LYS A 4 5.75 -6.04 11.41
CA LYS A 4 6.28 -5.86 10.06
C LYS A 4 6.96 -4.49 9.98
N LEU A 5 8.13 -4.43 9.33
CA LEU A 5 8.85 -3.18 9.07
C LEU A 5 8.70 -2.83 7.59
N LEU A 6 7.83 -1.87 7.30
CA LEU A 6 7.43 -1.55 5.93
C LEU A 6 8.09 -0.25 5.48
N ARG A 7 8.68 -0.22 4.29
CA ARG A 7 9.26 1.02 3.74
C ARG A 7 8.18 1.89 3.12
N ASN A 8 8.28 3.20 3.35
CA ASN A 8 7.41 4.17 2.70
C ASN A 8 7.73 4.19 1.21
N ARG A 9 6.72 4.02 0.37
CA ARG A 9 6.88 3.90 -1.07
C ARG A 9 7.18 5.24 -1.75
N ASP A 10 6.66 6.34 -1.22
CA ASP A 10 6.76 7.64 -1.89
C ASP A 10 8.02 8.38 -1.47
N ILE A 11 8.33 8.36 -0.16
CA ILE A 11 9.41 9.15 0.44
C ILE A 11 10.68 8.29 0.64
N PHE A 12 10.55 6.96 0.73
CA PHE A 12 11.61 5.97 0.98
C PHE A 12 12.41 6.11 2.29
N ASN A 13 12.48 7.30 2.88
CA ASN A 13 13.25 7.64 4.07
C ASN A 13 12.57 7.27 5.39
N TYR A 14 11.35 6.72 5.33
CA TYR A 14 10.58 6.34 6.51
C TYR A 14 10.22 4.86 6.51
N ILE A 15 10.26 4.26 7.69
CA ILE A 15 9.85 2.89 7.95
C ILE A 15 8.69 2.92 8.94
N LEU A 16 7.63 2.20 8.60
CA LEU A 16 6.50 1.97 9.49
C LEU A 16 6.73 0.68 10.27
N GLU A 17 6.70 0.79 11.59
CA GLU A 17 6.54 -0.34 12.49
C GLU A 17 5.05 -0.69 12.55
N TYR A 18 4.66 -1.79 11.93
CA TYR A 18 3.26 -2.21 11.82
C TYR A 18 3.04 -3.49 12.62
N ASP A 19 2.24 -3.44 13.69
CA ASP A 19 1.78 -4.65 14.37
C ASP A 19 0.57 -5.22 13.63
N THR A 20 0.64 -6.48 13.22
CA THR A 20 -0.44 -7.10 12.45
C THR A 20 -1.73 -7.29 13.24
N SER A 21 -1.76 -7.04 14.55
CA SER A 21 -2.95 -7.12 15.40
C SER A 21 -3.52 -5.73 15.72
N THR A 22 -2.67 -4.76 16.02
CA THR A 22 -3.08 -3.42 16.49
C THR A 22 -2.92 -2.31 15.46
N GLY A 23 -2.20 -2.55 14.37
CA GLY A 23 -1.97 -1.58 13.29
C GLY A 23 -0.66 -0.79 13.43
N PRO A 24 -0.60 0.45 12.91
CA PRO A 24 0.62 1.25 12.92
C PRO A 24 1.04 1.60 14.36
N LEU A 25 2.29 1.31 14.71
CA LEU A 25 2.87 1.62 16.02
C LEU A 25 3.65 2.93 15.98
N ASN A 26 4.60 3.04 15.04
CA ASN A 26 5.48 4.19 14.92
C ASN A 26 6.06 4.32 13.51
N GLU A 27 6.44 5.55 13.15
CA GLU A 27 7.13 5.87 11.90
C GLU A 27 8.53 6.40 12.24
N VAL A 28 9.57 5.69 11.78
CA VAL A 28 10.97 6.00 12.10
C VAL A 28 11.77 6.26 10.83
N SER A 29 12.89 6.98 10.96
CA SER A 29 13.81 7.15 9.84
C SER A 29 14.41 5.81 9.40
N ALA A 30 14.47 5.57 8.08
CA ALA A 30 15.07 4.38 7.49
C ALA A 30 16.55 4.22 7.86
N LEU A 31 17.26 5.30 8.17
CA LEU A 31 18.65 5.25 8.63
C LEU A 31 18.82 4.53 9.98
N ASN A 32 17.74 4.46 10.77
CA ASN A 32 17.76 3.84 12.09
C ASN A 32 17.37 2.34 12.07
N VAL A 33 17.00 1.80 10.90
CA VAL A 33 16.51 0.43 10.75
C VAL A 33 17.48 -0.37 9.87
N PRO A 34 18.02 -1.51 10.33
CA PRO A 34 18.86 -2.35 9.49
C PRO A 34 18.08 -2.89 8.29
N GLU A 35 18.62 -2.72 7.08
CA GLU A 35 17.97 -3.12 5.81
C GLU A 35 17.44 -4.56 5.82
N LYS A 36 18.21 -5.48 6.40
CA LYS A 36 17.86 -6.91 6.51
C LYS A 36 16.60 -7.21 7.34
N LYS A 37 16.12 -6.25 8.12
CA LYS A 37 14.90 -6.37 8.94
C LYS A 37 13.67 -5.79 8.24
N ILE A 38 13.87 -5.03 7.16
CA ILE A 38 12.78 -4.41 6.41
C ILE A 38 12.17 -5.48 5.51
N GLU A 39 10.84 -5.51 5.44
CA GLU A 39 10.11 -6.46 4.61
C GLU A 39 10.47 -6.25 3.14
N LYS A 40 10.85 -7.32 2.45
CA LYS A 40 11.11 -7.27 1.00
C LYS A 40 9.82 -7.13 0.21
N LEU A 41 8.77 -7.82 0.67
CA LEU A 41 7.44 -7.83 0.07
C LEU A 41 6.49 -7.08 1.02
N GLY A 42 6.73 -5.79 1.15
CA GLY A 42 5.89 -4.93 1.96
C GLY A 42 6.25 -3.46 1.81
N ASN A 43 5.24 -2.62 1.62
CA ASN A 43 5.41 -1.17 1.54
C ASN A 43 4.15 -0.46 2.04
N TYR A 44 4.29 0.83 2.32
CA TYR A 44 3.18 1.67 2.74
C TYR A 44 3.30 3.08 2.17
N ILE A 45 2.20 3.82 2.22
CA ILE A 45 2.14 5.26 2.02
C ILE A 45 1.37 5.89 3.17
N LYS A 46 1.50 7.21 3.31
CA LYS A 46 0.79 7.98 4.33
C LYS A 46 0.11 9.18 3.67
N LEU A 47 -1.22 9.19 3.70
CA LEU A 47 -2.05 10.25 3.16
C LEU A 47 -3.01 10.74 4.24
N ASP A 48 -3.04 12.04 4.51
CA ASP A 48 -3.90 12.67 5.53
C ASP A 48 -3.91 11.96 6.89
N LYS A 49 -2.72 11.53 7.34
CA LYS A 49 -2.47 10.77 8.60
C LYS A 49 -2.98 9.33 8.61
N ILE A 50 -3.53 8.84 7.51
CA ILE A 50 -3.91 7.43 7.35
C ILE A 50 -2.75 6.70 6.69
N TYR A 51 -2.39 5.57 7.29
CA TYR A 51 -1.40 4.65 6.74
C TYR A 51 -2.09 3.65 5.84
N TYR A 52 -1.72 3.58 4.57
CA TYR A 52 -2.17 2.55 3.64
C TYR A 52 -0.97 1.69 3.26
N GLY A 53 -1.14 0.39 3.10
CA GLY A 53 -0.02 -0.42 2.65
C GLY A 53 -0.40 -1.85 2.35
N VAL A 54 0.60 -2.60 1.91
CA VAL A 54 0.49 -4.03 1.62
C VAL A 54 1.67 -4.74 2.22
N TYR A 55 1.45 -5.94 2.75
CA TYR A 55 2.51 -6.86 3.15
C TYR A 55 2.14 -8.30 2.79
N ALA A 56 3.16 -9.13 2.54
CA ALA A 56 2.98 -10.54 2.24
C ALA A 56 2.52 -11.34 3.47
N THR A 57 1.68 -12.36 3.25
CA THR A 57 1.22 -13.29 4.29
C THR A 57 1.08 -14.70 3.71
N PRO A 58 0.98 -15.75 4.56
CA PRO A 58 0.76 -17.12 4.08
C PRO A 58 -0.56 -17.34 3.35
N ASP A 59 -1.54 -16.47 3.56
CA ASP A 59 -2.84 -16.52 2.89
C ASP A 59 -2.90 -15.56 1.70
N GLY A 60 -1.77 -14.97 1.29
CA GLY A 60 -1.65 -13.99 0.21
C GLY A 60 -1.40 -12.56 0.69
N PRO A 61 -1.17 -11.61 -0.24
CA PRO A 61 -0.92 -10.22 0.14
C PRO A 61 -2.09 -9.62 0.91
N CYS A 62 -1.76 -8.93 2.00
CA CYS A 62 -2.72 -8.26 2.87
C CYS A 62 -2.60 -6.75 2.70
N PHE A 63 -3.67 -6.12 2.23
CA PHE A 63 -3.81 -4.67 2.24
C PHE A 63 -4.30 -4.20 3.60
N PHE A 64 -3.73 -3.11 4.09
CA PHE A 64 -4.19 -2.46 5.31
C PHE A 64 -4.43 -0.97 5.13
N PHE A 65 -5.29 -0.45 5.98
CA PHE A 65 -5.49 0.98 6.19
C PHE A 65 -5.68 1.21 7.69
N ASN A 66 -4.68 1.83 8.31
CA ASN A 66 -4.48 1.82 9.76
C ASN A 66 -4.56 0.38 10.33
N ASN A 67 -5.48 0.10 11.25
CA ASN A 67 -5.65 -1.21 11.87
C ASN A 67 -6.59 -2.15 11.09
N GLN A 68 -7.24 -1.68 10.02
CA GLN A 68 -8.10 -2.50 9.18
C GLN A 68 -7.27 -3.25 8.15
N LYS A 69 -7.64 -4.50 7.86
CA LYS A 69 -6.88 -5.42 7.01
C LYS A 69 -7.81 -6.22 6.13
N ILE A 70 -7.39 -6.45 4.89
CA ILE A 70 -8.14 -7.17 3.87
C ILE A 70 -7.16 -8.01 3.05
N LEU A 71 -7.45 -9.29 2.87
CA LEU A 71 -6.68 -10.16 1.97
C LEU A 71 -7.03 -9.85 0.52
N LEU A 72 -6.02 -9.63 -0.31
CA LEU A 72 -6.23 -9.23 -1.70
C LEU A 72 -6.72 -10.35 -2.62
N ASN A 73 -6.58 -11.61 -2.19
CA ASN A 73 -7.11 -12.76 -2.91
C ASN A 73 -8.59 -13.06 -2.56
N ASP A 74 -9.21 -12.33 -1.63
CA ASP A 74 -10.63 -12.47 -1.35
C ASP A 74 -11.44 -11.91 -2.55
N PRO A 75 -12.27 -12.74 -3.22
CA PRO A 75 -13.02 -12.33 -4.42
C PRO A 75 -14.04 -11.22 -4.16
N LYS A 76 -14.31 -10.89 -2.89
CA LYS A 76 -15.19 -9.78 -2.49
C LYS A 76 -14.49 -8.42 -2.52
N VAL A 77 -13.18 -8.40 -2.69
CA VAL A 77 -12.37 -7.18 -2.78
C VAL A 77 -12.40 -6.64 -4.20
N LYS A 78 -12.68 -5.34 -4.32
CA LYS A 78 -12.59 -4.62 -5.58
C LYS A 78 -11.92 -3.29 -5.35
N PHE A 79 -10.88 -3.01 -6.13
CA PHE A 79 -10.27 -1.70 -6.21
C PHE A 79 -10.65 -1.04 -7.52
N GLU A 80 -10.96 0.24 -7.43
CA GLU A 80 -11.23 1.09 -8.57
C GLU A 80 -10.37 2.34 -8.42
N HIS A 81 -9.70 2.69 -9.50
CA HIS A 81 -8.92 3.92 -9.58
C HIS A 81 -9.34 4.69 -10.83
N SER A 82 -9.52 6.01 -10.70
CA SER A 82 -9.79 6.89 -11.83
C SER A 82 -8.97 8.17 -11.72
N LYS A 83 -8.42 8.59 -12.86
CA LYS A 83 -7.63 9.81 -12.98
C LYS A 83 -8.57 10.99 -13.22
N GLY A 84 -8.48 12.02 -12.40
CA GLY A 84 -9.02 13.35 -12.70
C GLY A 84 -7.92 14.29 -13.19
N LYS A 85 -8.31 15.50 -13.62
CA LYS A 85 -7.35 16.51 -14.12
C LYS A 85 -6.48 17.13 -13.04
N GLU A 86 -7.00 17.25 -11.82
CA GLU A 86 -6.30 17.85 -10.66
C GLU A 86 -6.16 16.84 -9.52
N GLN A 87 -7.06 15.86 -9.45
CA GLN A 87 -7.12 14.88 -8.37
C GLN A 87 -7.39 13.49 -8.91
N HIS A 88 -6.74 12.51 -8.31
CA HIS A 88 -7.02 11.10 -8.49
C HIS A 88 -8.07 10.62 -7.48
N TYR A 89 -8.74 9.54 -7.85
CA TYR A 89 -9.82 8.95 -7.07
C TYR A 89 -9.55 7.47 -6.91
N PHE A 90 -9.56 7.01 -5.66
CA PHE A 90 -9.42 5.59 -5.34
C PHE A 90 -10.60 5.13 -4.48
N ARG A 91 -11.15 3.98 -4.85
CA ARG A 91 -12.23 3.33 -4.12
C ARG A 91 -11.88 1.87 -3.85
N LEU A 92 -12.07 1.47 -2.60
CA LEU A 92 -12.09 0.07 -2.19
C LEU A 92 -13.53 -0.30 -1.82
N THR A 93 -14.01 -1.36 -2.44
CA THR A 93 -15.25 -2.05 -2.06
C THR A 93 -14.93 -3.42 -1.51
N TYR A 94 -15.50 -3.77 -0.36
CA TYR A 94 -15.43 -5.10 0.23
C TYR A 94 -16.83 -5.63 0.52
N ASN A 95 -17.18 -6.79 -0.03
CA ASN A 95 -18.50 -7.41 0.15
C ASN A 95 -19.66 -6.47 -0.27
N GLY A 96 -19.44 -5.68 -1.33
CA GLY A 96 -20.42 -4.69 -1.82
C GLY A 96 -20.49 -3.38 -1.03
N GLU A 97 -19.74 -3.26 0.07
CA GLU A 97 -19.67 -2.04 0.87
C GLU A 97 -18.43 -1.23 0.55
N ILE A 98 -18.59 0.09 0.41
CA ILE A 98 -17.47 1.02 0.27
C ILE A 98 -16.72 1.10 1.61
N LYS A 99 -15.45 0.69 1.61
CA LYS A 99 -14.56 0.79 2.79
C LYS A 99 -13.67 2.01 2.73
N ILE A 100 -13.27 2.40 1.52
CA ILE A 100 -12.47 3.60 1.26
C ILE A 100 -13.03 4.27 0.01
N ASP A 101 -13.22 5.59 0.09
CA ASP A 101 -13.56 6.46 -1.03
C ASP A 101 -12.77 7.75 -0.84
N LEU A 102 -11.62 7.84 -1.51
CA LEU A 102 -10.64 8.89 -1.29
C LEU A 102 -10.37 9.66 -2.58
N LYS A 103 -10.16 10.97 -2.41
CA LYS A 103 -9.57 11.85 -3.41
C LYS A 103 -8.18 12.24 -2.93
N TYR A 104 -7.23 12.31 -3.84
CA TYR A 104 -5.86 12.69 -3.53
C TYR A 104 -5.26 13.46 -4.68
N ASP A 105 -4.36 14.38 -4.36
CA ASP A 105 -3.74 15.25 -5.36
C ASP A 105 -2.74 14.45 -6.20
N HIS A 106 -2.62 14.84 -7.47
CA HIS A 106 -1.60 14.28 -8.36
C HIS A 106 -0.20 14.69 -7.86
N TRP A 107 0.78 13.81 -8.07
CA TRP A 107 2.17 14.05 -7.73
C TRP A 107 2.83 14.97 -8.76
N ASP A 108 2.31 16.18 -8.98
CA ASP A 108 2.82 17.11 -10.00
C ASP A 108 4.25 17.63 -9.69
N ASP A 109 4.69 17.55 -8.44
CA ASP A 109 5.96 18.14 -7.96
C ASP A 109 7.04 17.11 -7.57
N ILE A 110 6.84 15.80 -7.82
CA ILE A 110 7.95 14.86 -7.63
C ILE A 110 8.82 14.90 -8.89
N ASP A 111 10.11 15.18 -8.71
CA ASP A 111 11.16 15.07 -9.73
C ASP A 111 11.38 13.59 -10.09
N ILE A 112 10.40 13.03 -10.80
CA ILE A 112 10.40 11.63 -11.23
C ILE A 112 10.96 11.56 -12.64
N ASP A 113 11.72 10.49 -12.87
CA ASP A 113 12.14 10.12 -14.21
C ASP A 113 10.92 10.15 -15.17
N PRO A 114 10.94 10.97 -16.24
CA PRO A 114 9.84 11.09 -17.19
C PRO A 114 9.46 9.78 -17.90
N TRP A 115 10.28 8.75 -17.76
CA TRP A 115 10.10 7.41 -18.35
C TRP A 115 9.57 6.40 -17.34
N ALA A 116 9.40 6.76 -16.07
CA ALA A 116 8.79 5.89 -15.07
C ALA A 116 7.29 5.72 -15.38
N GLU A 117 6.84 4.47 -15.38
CA GLU A 117 5.41 4.19 -15.49
C GLU A 117 4.68 4.70 -14.23
N GLU A 118 3.48 5.25 -14.40
CA GLU A 118 2.73 5.87 -13.29
C GLU A 118 2.41 4.91 -12.14
N ASP A 119 2.28 3.62 -12.39
CA ASP A 119 2.10 2.59 -11.35
C ASP A 119 3.39 2.23 -10.63
N PHE A 120 4.55 2.65 -11.13
CA PHE A 120 5.77 2.62 -10.34
C PHE A 120 5.69 3.65 -9.21
N ILE A 121 5.07 4.79 -9.51
CA ILE A 121 5.00 5.99 -8.68
C ILE A 121 3.80 5.95 -7.74
N ASP A 122 2.60 5.77 -8.29
CA ASP A 122 1.34 5.88 -7.57
C ASP A 122 0.94 4.53 -6.97
N PHE A 123 0.95 4.48 -5.63
CA PHE A 123 0.59 3.32 -4.86
C PHE A 123 -0.81 2.77 -5.18
N PHE A 124 -1.82 3.63 -5.39
CA PHE A 124 -3.20 3.18 -5.62
C PHE A 124 -3.41 2.67 -7.04
N ILE A 125 -2.73 3.27 -8.02
CA ILE A 125 -2.69 2.75 -9.39
C ILE A 125 -2.02 1.37 -9.40
N TRP A 126 -0.86 1.25 -8.76
CA TRP A 126 -0.16 -0.04 -8.59
C TRP A 126 -1.04 -1.09 -7.97
N LEU A 127 -1.63 -0.78 -6.81
CA LEU A 127 -2.44 -1.71 -6.05
C LEU A 127 -3.60 -2.23 -6.89
N THR A 128 -4.28 -1.35 -7.61
CA THR A 128 -5.41 -1.70 -8.48
C THR A 128 -4.99 -2.63 -9.62
N LYS A 129 -3.83 -2.40 -10.24
CA LYS A 129 -3.28 -3.27 -11.30
C LYS A 129 -2.81 -4.62 -10.73
N SER A 130 -2.10 -4.61 -9.60
CA SER A 130 -1.50 -5.79 -8.99
C SER A 130 -2.53 -6.73 -8.38
N SER A 131 -3.59 -6.22 -7.73
CA SER A 131 -4.60 -7.05 -7.07
C SER A 131 -5.34 -8.00 -8.00
N GLY A 132 -5.46 -7.66 -9.29
CA GLY A 132 -6.09 -8.51 -10.30
C GLY A 132 -5.15 -9.57 -10.90
N ASN A 133 -3.86 -9.53 -10.61
CA ASN A 133 -2.85 -10.38 -11.22
C ASN A 133 -2.54 -11.61 -10.34
N GLN A 134 -2.83 -12.80 -10.85
CA GLN A 134 -2.58 -14.06 -10.13
C GLN A 134 -1.09 -14.33 -9.87
N GLU A 135 -0.19 -13.87 -10.74
CA GLU A 135 1.25 -13.98 -10.53
C GLU A 135 1.70 -13.15 -9.32
N PHE A 136 1.17 -11.94 -9.19
CA PHE A 136 1.42 -11.07 -8.03
C PHE A 136 0.93 -11.74 -6.75
N ILE A 137 -0.30 -12.26 -6.73
CA ILE A 137 -0.84 -12.96 -5.55
C ILE A 137 0.07 -14.13 -5.16
N SER A 138 0.48 -14.96 -6.12
CA SER A 138 1.37 -16.10 -5.89
C SER A 138 2.73 -15.67 -5.31
N MET A 139 3.36 -14.65 -5.91
CA MET A 139 4.67 -14.15 -5.46
C MET A 139 4.65 -13.53 -4.05
N TRP A 140 3.50 -13.02 -3.61
CA TRP A 140 3.31 -12.37 -2.31
C TRP A 140 2.61 -13.27 -1.28
N THR A 141 2.51 -14.57 -1.57
CA THR A 141 2.08 -15.60 -0.63
C THR A 141 3.32 -16.27 -0.05
N GLU A 142 3.54 -16.12 1.27
CA GLU A 142 4.74 -16.65 1.98
C GLU A 142 4.59 -18.08 2.49
#